data_AF-A0A846TP82-F1
#
_entry.id   AF-A0A846TP82-F1
#
_cell.length_a   1.000
_cell.length_b   1.000
_cell.length_c   1.000
_cell.angle_alpha   90.00
_cell.angle_beta   90.00
_cell.angle_gamma   90.00
#
_symmetry.space_group_name_H-M   'P 1'
#
loop_
_entity.id
_entity.type
_entity.pdbx_description
1 polymer ?
#
loop_
_entity_poly.entity_id
_entity_poly.type
_entity_poly.pdbx_seq_one_letter_code
_entity_poly.pdbx_strand_id
1 'polypeptide(L)'
;MEKISEMLAQKQLDAYNKQDLEEFLSMYSDDVIIMDFPGNKVMTKGIDEMRTRYRQLFKEHPNNHAELLARIVHGNRVVDHELVTGRANSTPKKAVAIYEIDGEKIAKVWFL
;
A
#
# COMPACT_ATOMS: atom_id res chain seq x y z
N MET A 1 -19.69 0.71 2.74
CA MET A 1 -18.42 0.01 2.99
C MET A 1 -17.54 0.03 1.75
N GLU A 2 -17.94 -0.59 0.63
CA GLU A 2 -17.13 -0.68 -0.59
C GLU A 2 -16.60 0.66 -1.12
N LYS A 3 -17.45 1.70 -1.17
CA LYS A 3 -17.02 3.06 -1.55
C LYS A 3 -15.91 3.62 -0.67
N ILE A 4 -15.93 3.33 0.64
CA ILE A 4 -14.90 3.77 1.57
C ILE A 4 -13.61 2.99 1.31
N SER A 5 -13.72 1.68 1.14
CA SER A 5 -12.59 0.80 0.82
C SER A 5 -11.90 1.20 -0.47
N GLU A 6 -12.66 1.43 -1.53
CA GLU A 6 -12.15 1.93 -2.82
C GLU A 6 -11.47 3.30 -2.67
N MET A 7 -12.12 4.23 -1.97
CA MET A 7 -11.59 5.57 -1.72
C MET A 7 -10.26 5.51 -0.96
N LEU A 8 -10.15 4.68 0.08
CA LEU A 8 -8.94 4.54 0.88
C LEU A 8 -7.80 3.97 0.04
N ALA A 9 -8.04 2.91 -0.73
CA ALA A 9 -7.05 2.35 -1.66
C ALA A 9 -6.62 3.37 -2.73
N GLN A 10 -7.55 4.17 -3.27
CA GLN A 10 -7.20 5.21 -4.24
C GLN A 10 -6.33 6.30 -3.63
N LYS A 11 -6.73 6.86 -2.49
CA LYS A 11 -5.98 7.93 -1.82
C LYS A 11 -4.59 7.48 -1.41
N GLN A 12 -4.48 6.25 -0.91
CA GLN A 12 -3.21 5.62 -0.58
C GLN A 12 -2.32 5.50 -1.82
N LEU A 13 -2.84 5.03 -2.96
CA LEU A 13 -2.08 4.90 -4.20
C LEU A 13 -1.63 6.27 -4.73
N ASP A 14 -2.52 7.26 -4.71
CA ASP A 14 -2.21 8.63 -5.13
C ASP A 14 -1.10 9.24 -4.27
N ALA A 15 -1.18 9.09 -2.94
CA ALA A 15 -0.15 9.55 -2.02
C ALA A 15 1.18 8.79 -2.22
N TYR A 16 1.13 7.48 -2.47
CA TYR A 16 2.31 6.68 -2.78
C TYR A 16 3.02 7.18 -4.04
N ASN A 17 2.27 7.49 -5.09
CA ASN A 17 2.80 7.98 -6.36
C ASN A 17 3.31 9.42 -6.28
N LYS A 18 2.73 10.24 -5.41
CA LYS A 18 3.26 11.57 -5.06
C LYS A 18 4.43 11.52 -4.09
N GLN A 19 4.70 10.35 -3.50
CA GLN A 19 5.63 10.15 -2.39
C GLN A 19 5.34 11.05 -1.19
N ASP A 20 4.06 11.39 -0.97
CA ASP A 20 3.60 12.12 0.21
C ASP A 20 3.46 11.14 1.37
N LEU A 21 4.48 11.09 2.22
CA LEU A 21 4.54 10.14 3.32
C LEU A 21 3.41 10.35 4.33
N GLU A 22 3.05 11.58 4.65
CA GLU A 22 2.06 11.84 5.70
C GLU A 22 0.64 11.60 5.17
N GLU A 23 0.34 11.99 3.92
CA GLU A 23 -0.93 11.62 3.28
C GLU A 23 -1.07 10.10 3.16
N PHE A 24 0.01 9.41 2.77
CA PHE A 24 0.05 7.95 2.65
C PHE A 24 -0.25 7.27 3.99
N LEU A 25 0.49 7.63 5.05
CA LEU A 25 0.31 7.05 6.39
C LEU A 25 -1.08 7.35 6.97
N SER A 26 -1.67 8.50 6.63
CA SER A 26 -3.00 8.88 7.14
C SER A 26 -4.13 7.93 6.71
N MET A 27 -3.92 7.09 5.69
CA MET A 27 -4.92 6.09 5.26
C MET A 27 -4.90 4.80 6.10
N TYR A 28 -3.88 4.59 6.92
CA TYR A 28 -3.66 3.36 7.69
C TYR A 28 -4.01 3.49 9.17
N SER A 29 -4.32 2.37 9.82
CA SER A 29 -4.52 2.31 11.27
C SER A 29 -3.18 2.39 12.01
N ASP A 30 -3.21 2.80 13.28
CA ASP A 30 -2.00 2.91 14.12
C ASP A 30 -1.31 1.55 14.30
N ASP A 31 -2.07 0.46 14.27
CA ASP A 31 -1.65 -0.93 14.45
C ASP A 31 -1.54 -1.73 13.14
N VAL A 32 -1.50 -1.05 11.99
CA VAL A 32 -1.48 -1.67 10.64
C VAL A 32 -0.47 -2.81 10.53
N ILE A 33 -0.87 -3.90 9.88
CA ILE A 33 0.01 -5.06 9.65
C ILE A 33 0.20 -5.30 8.15
N ILE A 34 1.45 -5.28 7.70
CA ILE A 34 1.82 -5.67 6.32
C ILE A 34 2.43 -7.06 6.36
N MET A 35 1.93 -7.96 5.51
CA MET A 35 2.35 -9.35 5.44
C MET A 35 2.66 -9.79 4.00
N ASP A 36 3.38 -10.89 3.88
CA ASP A 36 3.42 -11.64 2.63
C ASP A 36 2.17 -12.53 2.46
N PHE A 37 1.89 -12.91 1.22
CA PHE A 37 0.90 -13.94 0.89
C PHE A 37 1.58 -15.13 0.21
N PRO A 38 1.18 -16.39 0.51
CA PRO A 38 0.15 -16.81 1.46
C PRO A 38 0.66 -17.02 2.91
N GLY A 39 1.94 -16.75 3.16
CA GLY A 39 2.63 -17.10 4.41
C GLY A 39 2.15 -16.35 5.64
N ASN A 40 1.56 -15.16 5.49
CA ASN A 40 1.21 -14.24 6.58
C ASN A 40 2.40 -13.85 7.46
N LYS A 41 3.62 -13.95 6.94
CA LYS A 41 4.82 -13.46 7.62
C LYS A 41 4.73 -11.95 7.71
N VAL A 42 4.73 -11.45 8.94
CA VAL A 42 4.71 -10.00 9.20
C VAL A 42 6.00 -9.37 8.69
N MET A 43 5.85 -8.43 7.77
CA MET A 43 6.93 -7.63 7.20
C MET A 43 7.05 -6.26 7.87
N THR A 44 5.94 -5.73 8.37
CA THR A 44 5.88 -4.42 9.04
C THR A 44 4.69 -4.42 9.99
N LYS A 45 4.87 -3.91 11.20
CA LYS A 45 3.82 -3.82 12.21
C LYS A 45 3.77 -2.42 12.84
N GLY A 46 2.62 -1.80 12.74
CA GLY A 46 2.34 -0.47 13.29
C GLY A 46 2.83 0.66 12.40
N ILE A 47 2.23 1.83 12.62
CA ILE A 47 2.43 3.00 11.79
C ILE A 47 3.86 3.57 11.85
N ASP A 48 4.57 3.37 12.96
CA ASP A 48 5.94 3.87 13.15
C ASP A 48 6.99 3.07 12.34
N GLU A 49 6.86 1.74 12.31
CA GLU A 49 7.69 0.90 11.45
C GLU A 49 7.39 1.20 9.98
N MET A 50 6.11 1.37 9.65
CA MET A 50 5.67 1.74 8.31
C MET A 50 6.25 3.09 7.87
N ARG A 51 6.16 4.11 8.74
CA ARG A 51 6.77 5.43 8.49
C ARG A 51 8.25 5.33 8.18
N THR A 52 8.99 4.57 9.00
CA THR A 52 10.44 4.39 8.82
C THR A 52 10.74 3.72 7.47
N ARG A 53 10.03 2.64 7.15
CA ARG A 53 10.21 1.87 5.92
C ARG A 53 9.91 2.70 4.66
N TYR A 54 8.75 3.36 4.61
CA TYR A 54 8.33 4.10 3.41
C TYR A 54 9.08 5.42 3.24
N ARG A 55 9.50 6.08 4.34
CA ARG A 55 10.42 7.22 4.27
C ARG A 55 11.73 6.84 3.58
N GLN A 56 12.31 5.71 3.96
CA GLN A 56 13.53 5.21 3.33
C GLN A 56 13.29 4.85 1.86
N LEU A 57 12.19 4.15 1.55
CA LEU A 57 11.84 3.77 0.18
C LEU A 57 11.71 4.98 -0.75
N PHE A 58 10.98 6.02 -0.35
CA PHE A 58 10.81 7.23 -1.18
C PHE A 58 12.13 7.99 -1.35
N LYS A 59 12.96 8.06 -0.29
CA LYS A 59 14.29 8.66 -0.37
C LYS A 59 15.23 7.91 -1.33
N GLU A 60 15.20 6.58 -1.32
CA GLU A 60 16.03 5.72 -2.18
C GLU A 60 15.55 5.68 -3.62
N HIS A 61 14.25 5.87 -3.84
CA HIS A 61 13.62 5.73 -5.14
C HIS A 61 12.72 6.93 -5.46
N PRO A 62 13.29 8.11 -5.75
CA PRO A 62 12.54 9.36 -5.98
C PRO A 62 11.63 9.31 -7.22
N ASN A 63 11.86 8.35 -8.12
CA ASN A 63 11.02 8.13 -9.31
C ASN A 63 10.05 6.96 -9.13
N ASN A 64 9.96 6.36 -7.94
CA ASN A 64 9.10 5.21 -7.68
C ASN A 64 7.64 5.56 -7.99
N HIS A 65 7.01 4.73 -8.82
CA HIS A 65 5.63 4.90 -9.27
C HIS A 65 4.95 3.53 -9.41
N ALA A 66 3.70 3.43 -8.97
CA ALA A 66 2.83 2.29 -9.13
C ALA A 66 1.66 2.65 -10.07
N GLU A 67 1.62 2.02 -11.24
CA GLU A 67 0.49 2.10 -12.15
C GLU A 67 -0.56 1.06 -11.77
N LEU A 68 -1.81 1.49 -11.55
CA LEU A 68 -2.93 0.59 -11.27
C LEU A 68 -3.40 -0.07 -12.57
N LEU A 69 -3.18 -1.38 -12.69
CA LEU A 69 -3.61 -2.17 -13.85
C LEU A 69 -5.05 -2.66 -13.69
N ALA A 70 -5.44 -3.03 -12.47
CA ALA A 70 -6.79 -3.45 -12.14
C ALA A 70 -7.06 -3.30 -10.63
N ARG A 71 -8.31 -3.03 -10.29
CA ARG A 71 -8.82 -3.02 -8.91
C ARG A 71 -10.07 -3.87 -8.80
N ILE A 72 -10.15 -4.66 -7.73
CA ILE A 72 -11.38 -5.36 -7.31
C ILE A 72 -11.73 -4.89 -5.90
N VAL A 73 -12.98 -4.52 -5.69
CA VAL A 73 -13.51 -4.15 -4.37
C VAL A 73 -14.56 -5.16 -3.98
N HIS A 74 -14.46 -5.69 -2.76
CA HIS A 74 -15.43 -6.64 -2.23
C HIS A 74 -15.62 -6.42 -0.73
N GLY A 75 -16.75 -5.81 -0.35
CA GLY A 75 -17.03 -5.47 1.04
C GLY A 75 -15.99 -4.49 1.61
N ASN A 76 -15.22 -4.97 2.60
CA ASN A 76 -14.14 -4.21 3.25
C ASN A 76 -12.75 -4.56 2.73
N ARG A 77 -12.64 -5.27 1.60
CA ARG A 77 -11.37 -5.66 1.00
C ARG A 77 -11.20 -5.07 -0.39
N VAL A 78 -9.96 -4.73 -0.71
CA VAL A 78 -9.57 -4.23 -2.05
C VAL A 78 -8.36 -5.02 -2.53
N VAL A 79 -8.34 -5.38 -3.80
CA VAL A 79 -7.21 -6.04 -4.46
C VAL A 79 -6.76 -5.16 -5.61
N ASP A 80 -5.54 -4.65 -5.52
CA ASP A 80 -4.89 -3.84 -6.55
C ASP A 80 -3.79 -4.65 -7.22
N HIS A 81 -3.88 -4.75 -8.55
CA HIS A 81 -2.81 -5.27 -9.38
C HIS A 81 -2.05 -4.08 -9.96
N GLU A 82 -0.77 -3.97 -9.64
CA GLU A 82 0.03 -2.79 -9.91
C GLU A 82 1.28 -3.13 -10.71
N LEU A 83 1.72 -2.21 -11.57
CA LEU A 83 3.05 -2.21 -12.17
C LEU A 83 3.92 -1.15 -11.48
N VAL A 84 4.90 -1.61 -10.71
CA VAL A 84 5.84 -0.74 -10.00
C VAL A 84 7.07 -0.47 -10.86
N THR A 85 7.40 0.80 -11.03
CA THR A 85 8.53 1.31 -11.82
C THR A 85 9.34 2.34 -11.02
N GLY A 86 10.47 2.79 -11.59
CA GLY A 86 11.24 3.91 -11.02
C GLY A 86 12.13 3.59 -9.81
N ARG A 87 12.29 2.31 -9.48
CA ARG A 87 13.28 1.84 -8.50
C ARG A 87 14.63 1.67 -9.19
N ALA A 88 15.67 2.31 -8.65
CA ALA A 88 17.01 2.27 -9.22
C ALA A 88 17.51 0.83 -9.38
N ASN A 89 18.11 0.51 -10.53
CA ASN A 89 18.64 -0.83 -10.85
C ASN A 89 17.60 -1.96 -10.80
N SER A 90 16.31 -1.65 -10.94
CA SER A 90 15.22 -2.63 -10.95
C SER A 90 14.43 -2.53 -12.25
N THR A 91 14.12 -3.68 -12.84
CA THR A 91 13.14 -3.77 -13.92
C THR A 91 11.74 -3.52 -13.35
N PRO A 92 10.78 -3.03 -14.17
CA PRO A 92 9.38 -2.97 -13.77
C PRO A 92 8.90 -4.28 -13.15
N LYS A 93 8.22 -4.20 -12.00
CA LYS A 93 7.76 -5.36 -11.25
C LYS A 93 6.25 -5.30 -11.07
N LYS A 94 5.56 -6.40 -11.36
CA LYS A 94 4.16 -6.55 -11.00
C LYS A 94 4.02 -6.90 -9.52
N ALA A 95 3.08 -6.27 -8.85
CA ALA A 95 2.72 -6.54 -7.46
C ALA A 95 1.20 -6.69 -7.37
N VAL A 96 0.73 -7.49 -6.40
CA VAL A 96 -0.66 -7.46 -5.98
C VAL A 96 -0.72 -7.04 -4.53
N ALA A 97 -1.39 -5.92 -4.26
CA ALA A 97 -1.65 -5.41 -2.92
C ALA A 97 -3.09 -5.76 -2.53
N ILE A 98 -3.26 -6.46 -1.42
CA ILE A 98 -4.58 -6.77 -0.87
C ILE A 98 -4.75 -5.97 0.40
N TYR A 99 -5.78 -5.16 0.47
CA TYR A 99 -6.10 -4.31 1.62
C TYR A 99 -7.32 -4.88 2.36
N GLU A 100 -7.26 -4.89 3.69
CA GLU A 100 -8.43 -5.07 4.56
C GLU A 100 -8.65 -3.79 5.37
N ILE A 101 -9.85 -3.25 5.23
CA ILE A 101 -10.29 -2.01 5.87
C ILE A 101 -11.04 -2.35 7.15
N ASP A 102 -10.72 -1.61 8.21
CA ASP A 102 -11.48 -1.59 9.46
C ASP A 102 -11.89 -0.15 9.79
N GLY A 103 -13.19 0.06 9.94
CA GLY A 103 -13.78 1.41 10.03
C GLY A 103 -13.42 2.28 8.83
N GLU A 104 -12.59 3.30 9.07
CA GLU A 104 -12.16 4.29 8.08
C GLU A 104 -10.66 4.20 7.77
N LYS A 105 -10.00 3.08 8.11
CA LYS A 105 -8.56 2.88 7.97
C LYS A 105 -8.22 1.54 7.32
N ILE A 106 -7.11 1.52 6.59
CA ILE A 106 -6.49 0.27 6.14
C ILE A 106 -5.77 -0.37 7.34
N ALA A 107 -6.26 -1.52 7.79
CA ALA A 107 -5.74 -2.21 8.97
C ALA A 107 -4.75 -3.33 8.60
N LYS A 108 -4.92 -3.97 7.44
CA LYS A 108 -3.99 -5.01 6.97
C LYS A 108 -3.70 -4.88 5.50
N VAL A 109 -2.49 -5.27 5.14
CA VAL A 109 -2.03 -5.39 3.76
C VAL A 109 -1.35 -6.73 3.55
N TRP A 110 -1.65 -7.38 2.44
CA TRP A 110 -0.86 -8.51 1.94
C TRP A 110 -0.25 -8.16 0.60
N PHE A 111 0.98 -8.63 0.37
CA PHE A 111 1.65 -8.51 -0.92
C PHE A 111 1.97 -9.87 -1.52
N LEU A 112 1.76 -9.98 -2.83
CA LEU A 112 2.21 -11.07 -3.70
C LEU A 112 3.41 -10.63 -4.56
#